data_AF-A0A2W4JIF1-F1
#
_entry.id   AF-A0A2W4JIF1-F1
#
_cell.length_a   1.000
_cell.length_b   1.000
_cell.length_c   1.000
_cell.angle_alpha   90.00
_cell.angle_beta   90.00
_cell.angle_gamma   90.00
#
_symmetry.space_group_name_H-M   'P 1'
#
loop_
_entity.id
_entity.type
_entity.pdbx_description
1 polymer ?
#
loop_
_entity_poly.entity_id
_entity_poly.type
_entity_poly.pdbx_seq_one_letter_code
_entity_poly.pdbx_strand_id
1 'polypeptide(L)' 'MHELVNEETGVLVPSARAVTLAEGIAALFERDLARCGVRARAVAMYYDWESVLPELMQRYRRLHPGLHAQAAGAA' A
#
# COMPACT_ATOMS: atom_id res chain seq x y z
N MET A 1 -13.13 4.76 -3.46
CA MET A 1 -12.32 3.80 -2.67
C MET A 1 -10.93 4.40 -2.58
N HIS A 2 -10.54 4.78 -1.37
CA HIS A 2 -9.50 5.75 -1.00
C HIS A 2 -8.48 5.07 -0.07
N GLU A 3 -8.14 3.82 -0.35
CA GLU A 3 -7.65 2.91 0.70
C GLU A 3 -6.23 3.22 1.19
N LEU A 4 -5.39 3.86 0.36
CA LEU A 4 -3.98 4.12 0.66
C LEU A 4 -3.67 5.55 1.08
N VAL A 5 -4.50 6.51 0.67
CA VAL A 5 -4.31 7.94 0.97
C VAL A 5 -5.50 8.40 1.79
N ASN A 6 -5.25 8.93 2.98
CA ASN A 6 -6.25 9.49 3.87
C ASN A 6 -5.76 10.83 4.43
N GLU A 7 -6.53 11.41 5.35
CA GLU A 7 -6.20 12.69 5.96
C GLU A 7 -4.83 12.67 6.63
N GLU A 8 -4.32 11.57 7.18
CA GLU A 8 -2.99 11.53 7.81
C GLU A 8 -1.83 11.35 6.83
N THR A 9 -2.08 10.76 5.65
CA THR A 9 -1.04 10.36 4.70
C THR A 9 -0.99 11.19 3.43
N GLY A 10 -1.99 12.05 3.19
CA GLY A 10 -1.98 12.96 2.03
C GLY A 10 -3.27 13.76 1.87
N VAL A 11 -3.52 14.17 0.63
CA VAL A 11 -4.74 14.89 0.22
C VAL A 11 -5.32 14.18 -1.00
N LEU A 12 -6.59 13.84 -0.92
CA LEU A 12 -7.34 13.26 -2.03
C LEU A 12 -8.01 14.36 -2.82
N VAL A 13 -7.77 14.37 -4.13
CA VAL A 13 -8.43 15.30 -5.05
C VAL A 13 -9.27 14.54 -6.06
N PRO A 14 -10.44 15.07 -6.46
CA PRO A 14 -11.17 14.54 -7.60
C PRO A 14 -10.29 14.52 -8.86
N SER A 15 -10.35 13.43 -9.60
CA SER A 15 -9.65 13.28 -10.89
C SER A 15 -10.22 14.22 -11.95
N ALA A 16 -9.40 14.54 -12.95
CA ALA A 16 -9.76 15.20 -14.21
C ALA A 16 -9.90 16.74 -14.23
N ARG A 17 -9.41 17.49 -13.22
CA ARG A 17 -9.34 18.97 -13.31
C ARG A 17 -8.01 19.52 -12.77
N ALA A 18 -7.37 20.39 -13.55
CA ALA A 18 -6.11 21.03 -13.15
C ALA A 18 -6.26 21.95 -11.93
N VAL A 19 -7.41 22.63 -11.82
CA VAL A 19 -7.71 23.52 -10.69
C VAL A 19 -7.78 22.74 -9.37
N THR A 20 -8.48 21.61 -9.34
CA THR A 20 -8.60 20.80 -8.12
C THR A 20 -7.27 20.16 -7.72
N LEU A 21 -6.40 19.84 -8.70
CA LEU A 21 -5.03 19.42 -8.41
C LEU A 21 -4.20 20.55 -7.80
N ALA A 22 -4.27 21.76 -8.36
CA ALA A 22 -3.54 22.92 -7.84
C ALA A 22 -3.97 23.26 -6.39
N GLU A 23 -5.27 23.23 -6.12
CA GLU A 23 -5.83 23.39 -4.78
C GLU A 23 -5.33 22.29 -3.82
N GLY A 24 -5.30 21.03 -4.26
CA GLY A 24 -4.79 19.93 -3.45
C GLY A 24 -3.30 20.03 -3.14
N ILE A 25 -2.48 20.52 -4.10
CA ILE A 25 -1.06 20.81 -3.86
C ILE A 25 -0.94 21.91 -2.81
N ALA A 26 -1.65 23.04 -2.97
CA ALA A 26 -1.62 24.13 -2.00
C ALA A 26 -2.02 23.65 -0.59
N ALA A 27 -3.13 22.91 -0.49
CA ALA A 27 -3.60 22.33 0.77
C ALA A 27 -2.62 21.33 1.38
N LEU A 28 -1.81 20.63 0.57
CA LEU A 28 -0.77 19.74 1.09
C LEU A 28 0.41 20.54 1.70
N PHE A 29 0.79 21.67 1.09
CA PHE A 29 1.86 22.55 1.57
C PHE A 29 1.49 23.38 2.81
N GLU A 30 0.20 23.62 3.05
CA GLU A 30 -0.30 24.24 4.28
C GLU A 30 -0.14 23.31 5.52
N ARG A 31 0.20 22.04 5.31
CA ARG A 31 0.33 21.02 6.35
C ARG A 31 1.79 20.76 6.68
N ASP A 32 2.00 20.06 7.79
CA ASP A 32 3.32 19.52 8.13
C ASP A 32 3.67 18.34 7.22
N LEU A 33 4.43 18.65 6.15
CA LEU A 33 4.90 17.67 5.16
C LEU A 33 5.79 16.59 5.77
N ALA A 34 6.59 16.92 6.78
CA ALA A 34 7.48 15.95 7.41
C ALA A 34 6.66 14.92 8.17
N ARG A 35 5.68 15.38 8.97
CA ARG A 35 4.74 14.50 9.67
C ARG A 35 3.91 13.67 8.69
N CYS A 36 3.41 14.28 7.62
CA CYS A 36 2.67 13.59 6.56
C CYS A 36 3.52 12.47 5.92
N GLY A 37 4.77 12.76 5.56
CA GLY A 37 5.70 11.79 4.99
C GLY A 37 6.00 10.62 5.92
N VAL A 38 6.21 10.87 7.21
CA VAL A 38 6.42 9.80 8.21
C VAL A 38 5.20 8.88 8.30
N ARG A 39 3.99 9.45 8.32
CA ARG A 39 2.73 8.69 8.37
C ARG A 39 2.52 7.89 7.09
N ALA A 40 2.72 8.50 5.93
CA ALA A 40 2.63 7.84 4.64
C ALA A 40 3.62 6.68 4.53
N ARG A 41 4.87 6.86 5.00
CA ARG A 41 5.88 5.79 5.03
C ARG A 41 5.44 4.64 5.93
N ALA A 42 4.97 4.92 7.15
CA ALA A 42 4.51 3.89 8.07
C ALA A 42 3.37 3.06 7.47
N VAL A 43 2.41 3.71 6.80
CA VAL A 43 1.32 3.00 6.11
C VAL A 43 1.83 2.16 4.94
N ALA A 44 2.76 2.70 4.13
CA ALA A 44 3.33 1.97 3.00
C ALA A 44 4.06 0.67 3.41
N MET A 45 4.64 0.61 4.61
CA MET A 45 5.32 -0.60 5.11
C MET A 45 4.40 -1.80 5.36
N TYR A 46 3.10 -1.58 5.56
CA TYR A 46 2.15 -2.70 5.61
C TYR A 46 1.98 -3.41 4.26
N TYR A 47 2.32 -2.72 3.17
CA TYR A 47 2.22 -3.23 1.80
C TYR A 47 3.57 -3.69 1.25
N ASP A 48 4.60 -3.77 2.09
CA ASP A 48 5.91 -4.27 1.69
C ASP A 48 5.83 -5.75 1.28
N TRP A 49 6.61 -6.15 0.28
CA TRP A 49 6.62 -7.53 -0.21
C TRP A 49 7.07 -8.53 0.85
N GLU A 50 7.98 -8.15 1.74
CA GLU A 50 8.41 -9.00 2.85
C GLU A 50 7.25 -9.28 3.82
N SER A 51 6.28 -8.37 3.92
CA SER A 51 5.07 -8.52 4.73
C SER A 51 3.97 -9.28 3.98
N VAL A 52 3.70 -8.94 2.72
CA VAL A 52 2.54 -9.44 1.95
C VAL A 52 2.77 -10.83 1.34
N LEU A 53 3.98 -11.09 0.82
CA LEU A 53 4.27 -12.33 0.10
C LEU A 53 4.12 -13.59 0.97
N PRO A 54 4.57 -13.63 2.24
CA PRO A 54 4.39 -14.80 3.08
C PRO A 54 2.92 -15.18 3.29
N GLU A 55 2.05 -14.20 3.55
CA GLU A 55 0.62 -14.43 3.71
C GLU A 55 -0.02 -14.93 2.41
N LEU A 56 0.36 -14.33 1.28
CA LEU A 56 -0.13 -14.73 -0.03
C LEU A 56 0.26 -16.19 -0.32
N MET A 57 1.51 -16.56 -0.08
CA MET A 57 1.99 -17.94 -0.26
C MET A 57 1.29 -18.92 0.68
N GLN A 58 1.02 -18.54 1.93
CA GLN A 58 0.24 -19.38 2.85
C GLN A 58 -1.17 -19.65 2.31
N ARG A 59 -1.84 -18.62 1.72
CA ARG A 59 -3.15 -18.79 1.10
C ARG A 59 -3.08 -19.75 -0.09
N TYR A 60 -2.08 -19.63 -0.95
CA TYR A 60 -1.88 -20.55 -2.09
C TYR A 60 -1.63 -21.99 -1.64
N ARG A 61 -0.81 -22.20 -0.60
CA ARG A 61 -0.55 -23.54 -0.04
C ARG A 61 -1.82 -24.23 0.47
N ARG A 62 -2.73 -23.47 1.10
CA ARG A 62 -4.03 -24.01 1.54
C ARG A 62 -4.92 -24.46 0.38
N LEU A 63 -4.82 -23.81 -0.78
CA LEU A 63 -5.62 -24.11 -1.96
C LEU A 63 -5.04 -25.27 -2.80
N HIS A 64 -3.72 -25.49 -2.73
CA HIS A 64 -3.04 -26.57 -3.43
C HIS A 64 -2.17 -27.44 -2.48
N PRO A 65 -2.78 -28.35 -1.71
CA PRO A 65 -2.05 -29.24 -0.80
C PRO A 65 -0.99 -30.10 -1.49
N GLY A 66 -1.17 -30.42 -2.78
CA GLY A 66 -0.27 -31.26 -3.57
C GLY A 66 1.04 -30.61 -4.02
N LEU A 67 1.18 -29.27 -3.93
CA LEU A 67 2.40 -28.57 -4.35
C LEU A 67 3.60 -28.84 -3.41
N HIS A 68 3.33 -29.20 -2.16
CA HIS A 68 4.37 -29.54 -1.18
C HIS A 68 5.01 -30.91 -1.42
N ALA A 69 4.29 -31.87 -2.01
CA ALA A 69 4.79 -33.23 -2.22
C ALA A 69 5.84 -33.32 -3.34
N GLN A 70 5.79 -32.44 -4.35
CA GLN A 70 6.77 -32.41 -5.45
C GLN A 70 8.10 -31.75 -5.08
N ALA A 71 8.10 -30.75 -4.19
CA ALA A 71 9.34 -30.06 -3.78
C ALA A 71 10.21 -30.91 -2.83
N ALA A 72 9.61 -31.83 -2.06
CA ALA A 72 10.32 -32.69 -1.13
C ALA A 72 10.85 -34.00 -1.75
N GLY A 73 10.43 -34.35 -2.98
CA GLY A 73 10.82 -35.59 -3.67
C GLY A 73 11.92 -35.42 -4.73
N ALA A 74 12.50 -34.23 -4.86
CA ALA A 74 13.52 -33.88 -5.87
C ALA A 74 14.90 -33.56 -5.28
N ALA A 75 15.15 -33.91 -4.02
CA ALA A 75 16.44 -33.84 -3.34
C ALA A 75 16.92 -35.25 -2.98
#